data_AF-A0A2V6QZ51-F1
#
_entry.id   AF-A0A2V6QZ51-F1
#
_cell.length_a   1.000
_cell.length_b   1.000
_cell.length_c   1.000
_cell.angle_alpha   90.00
_cell.angle_beta   90.00
_cell.angle_gamma   90.00
#
_symmetry.space_group_name_H-M   'P 1'
#
loop_
_entity.id
_entity.type
_entity.pdbx_description
1 polymer ?
#
loop_
_entity_poly.entity_id
_entity_poly.type
_entity_poly.pdbx_seq_one_letter_code
_entity_poly.pdbx_strand_id
1 'polypeptide(L)' 'IAAASSGGLCTLGGRALILIDQQAPASTRVEVLARALARLEIEAVYMTPEARDAVGCSRANRSGQPS' A
#
# COMPACT_ATOMS: atom_id res chain seq x y z
N ILE A 1 9.15 -7.40 19.89
CA ILE A 1 9.32 -6.75 18.56
C ILE A 1 8.08 -5.95 18.23
N ALA A 2 8.08 -4.64 18.47
CA ALA A 2 6.96 -3.79 18.04
C ALA A 2 7.09 -3.59 16.54
N ALA A 3 6.20 -4.21 15.75
CA ALA A 3 6.03 -3.82 14.37
C ALA A 3 5.57 -2.37 14.39
N ALA A 4 6.42 -1.42 13.98
CA ALA A 4 6.01 -0.07 13.68
C ALA A 4 5.11 -0.14 12.43
N SER A 5 3.89 -0.61 12.60
CA SER A 5 2.91 -0.70 11.53
C SER A 5 2.36 0.70 11.30
N SER A 6 3.06 1.49 10.49
CA SER A 6 2.57 2.76 9.94
C SER A 6 1.27 2.62 9.13
N GLY A 7 0.77 1.38 8.98
CA GLY A 7 -0.53 1.00 8.46
C GLY A 7 -0.46 -0.35 7.76
N GLY A 8 -1.52 -0.72 7.03
CA GLY A 8 -1.55 -1.96 6.26
C GLY A 8 -2.90 -2.34 5.69
N LEU A 9 -2.90 -3.35 4.81
CA LEU A 9 -4.10 -3.97 4.27
C LEU A 9 -4.62 -5.03 5.24
N CYS A 10 -5.88 -4.91 5.64
CA CYS A 10 -6.59 -5.82 6.54
C CYS A 10 -7.90 -6.26 5.89
N THR A 11 -8.34 -7.49 6.13
CA THR A 11 -9.65 -7.96 5.69
C THR A 11 -10.54 -8.12 6.92
N LEU A 12 -11.64 -7.36 6.99
CA LEU A 12 -12.59 -7.40 8.10
C LEU A 12 -13.99 -7.68 7.56
N GLY A 13 -14.62 -8.77 8.04
CA GLY A 13 -15.96 -9.16 7.58
C GLY A 13 -16.05 -9.37 6.06
N GLY A 14 -14.98 -9.90 5.44
CA GLY A 14 -14.89 -10.10 3.99
C GLY A 14 -14.59 -8.82 3.18
N ARG A 15 -14.43 -7.67 3.83
CA ARG A 15 -14.12 -6.39 3.17
C ARG A 15 -12.64 -6.05 3.34
N ALA A 16 -11.98 -5.68 2.26
CA ALA A 16 -10.61 -5.15 2.30
C ALA A 16 -10.63 -3.71 2.83
N LEU A 17 -9.82 -3.44 3.85
CA LEU A 17 -9.63 -2.14 4.49
C LEU A 17 -8.14 -1.80 4.47
N ILE A 18 -7.83 -0.55 4.12
CA ILE A 18 -6.47 -0.01 4.21
C ILE A 18 -6.44 0.91 5.43
N LEU A 19 -5.67 0.53 6.43
CA LEU A 19 -5.44 1.32 7.63
C LEU A 19 -4.18 2.16 7.42
N ILE A 20 -4.25 3.46 7.69
CA ILE A 20 -3.13 4.39 7.55
C ILE A 20 -3.04 5.18 8.85
N ASP A 21 -1.84 5.23 9.44
CA ASP A 21 -1.60 6.09 10.59
C ASP A 21 -1.63 7.57 10.15
N GLN A 22 -2.54 8.34 10.72
CA GLN A 22 -2.68 9.77 10.41
C GLN A 22 -1.50 10.60 10.93
N GLN A 23 -0.84 10.17 12.00
CA GLN A 23 0.31 10.84 12.59
C GLN A 23 1.59 10.59 11.79
N ALA A 24 1.59 9.61 10.87
CA ALA A 24 2.72 9.35 10.02
C ALA A 24 2.95 10.49 9.01
N PRO A 25 4.21 10.75 8.61
CA PRO A 25 4.53 11.68 7.53
C PRO A 25 3.77 11.35 6.25
N ALA A 26 3.42 12.38 5.47
CA ALA A 26 2.65 12.20 4.24
C ALA A 26 3.32 11.21 3.27
N SER A 27 4.65 11.24 3.16
CA SER A 27 5.42 10.28 2.37
C SER A 27 5.20 8.83 2.83
N THR A 28 5.27 8.59 4.14
CA THR A 28 5.03 7.27 4.74
C THR A 28 3.60 6.80 4.51
N ARG A 29 2.61 7.69 4.61
CA ARG A 29 1.21 7.34 4.35
C ARG A 29 0.98 6.95 2.89
N VAL A 30 1.58 7.69 1.95
CA VAL A 30 1.53 7.39 0.51
C VAL A 30 2.19 6.05 0.22
N GLU A 31 3.34 5.76 0.83
CA GLU A 31 4.05 4.49 0.66
C GLU A 31 3.21 3.30 1.17
N VAL A 32 2.61 3.42 2.35
CA VAL A 32 1.71 2.40 2.91
C VAL A 32 0.51 2.16 1.99
N LEU A 33 -0.11 3.22 1.50
CA LEU A 33 -1.23 3.14 0.57
C LEU A 33 -0.81 2.47 -0.74
N ALA A 34 0.30 2.90 -1.34
CA ALA A 34 0.82 2.35 -2.59
C ALA A 34 1.13 0.84 -2.45
N ARG A 35 1.75 0.44 -1.33
CA ARG A 35 2.04 -0.96 -1.02
C ARG A 35 0.77 -1.80 -0.81
N ALA A 36 -0.26 -1.22 -0.22
CA ALA A 36 -1.55 -1.88 -0.05
C ALA A 36 -2.30 -2.04 -1.38
N LEU A 37 -2.36 -0.98 -2.20
CA LEU A 37 -2.95 -1.00 -3.54
C LEU A 37 -2.21 -1.96 -4.49
N ALA A 38 -0.90 -2.10 -4.34
CA ALA A 38 -0.11 -3.08 -5.10
C ALA A 38 -0.59 -4.54 -4.90
N ARG A 39 -1.31 -4.83 -3.81
CA ARG A 39 -1.90 -6.15 -3.51
C ARG A 39 -3.30 -6.34 -4.09
N LEU A 40 -3.91 -5.30 -4.63
CA LEU A 40 -5.26 -5.31 -5.18
C LEU A 40 -5.23 -5.24 -6.71
N GLU A 41 -6.29 -5.74 -7.34
CA GLU A 41 -6.53 -5.55 -8.77
C GLU A 41 -7.09 -4.14 -9.00
N ILE A 42 -6.20 -3.22 -9.33
CA ILE A 42 -6.49 -1.79 -9.54
C ILE A 42 -6.55 -1.40 -11.03
N GLU A 43 -6.58 -2.36 -11.94
CA GLU A 43 -6.59 -2.14 -13.39
C GLU A 43 -7.78 -1.28 -13.84
N ALA A 44 -8.94 -1.48 -13.22
CA ALA A 44 -10.17 -0.73 -13.53
C ALA A 44 -10.26 0.64 -12.83
N VAL A 45 -9.27 1.03 -12.01
CA VAL A 45 -9.28 2.28 -11.25
C VAL A 45 -8.53 3.36 -12.01
N TYR A 46 -9.23 4.47 -12.30
CA TYR A 46 -8.57 5.67 -12.81
C TYR A 46 -7.67 6.27 -11.73
N MET A 47 -6.43 6.53 -12.10
CA MET A 47 -5.41 7.17 -11.26
C MET A 47 -4.49 7.97 -12.18
N THR A 48 -3.94 9.06 -11.64
CA THR A 48 -2.96 9.87 -12.36
C THR A 48 -1.68 9.06 -12.61
N PRO A 49 -0.86 9.42 -13.61
CA PRO A 49 0.39 8.73 -13.90
C PRO A 49 1.29 8.59 -12.66
N GLU A 50 1.44 9.66 -11.89
CA GLU A 50 2.29 9.71 -10.70
C GLU A 50 1.81 8.72 -9.61
N ALA A 51 0.49 8.59 -9.45
CA ALA A 51 -0.08 7.63 -8.52
C ALA A 51 0.11 6.18 -9.00
N ARG A 52 0.01 5.94 -10.31
CA ARG A 52 0.23 4.61 -10.91
C ARG A 52 1.69 4.17 -10.76
N ASP A 53 2.63 5.08 -10.97
CA ASP A 53 4.06 4.84 -10.80
C ASP A 53 4.41 4.48 -9.35
N ALA A 54 3.86 5.21 -8.38
CA ALA A 54 4.07 4.91 -6.95
C ALA A 54 3.62 3.48 -6.58
N VAL A 55 2.49 3.01 -7.13
CA VAL A 55 2.03 1.63 -6.93
C VAL A 55 2.90 0.62 -7.69
N GLY A 56 3.32 0.95 -8.90
CA GLY A 56 4.24 0.14 -9.72
C GLY A 56 5.58 -0.12 -9.03
N CYS A 57 6.23 0.93 -8.49
CA CYS A 57 7.47 0.81 -7.72
C CYS A 57 7.31 -0.13 -6.52
N SER A 58 6.16 -0.10 -5.85
CA SER A 58 5.85 -0.98 -4.71
C SER A 58 5.65 -2.44 -5.12
N ARG A 59 5.20 -2.72 -6.35
CA ARG A 59 5.13 -4.09 -6.90
C ARG A 59 6.53 -4.62 -7.20
N ALA A 60 7.40 -3.81 -7.81
CA ALA A 60 8.77 -4.18 -8.16
C ALA A 60 9.67 -4.45 -6.94
N ASN A 61 9.51 -3.69 -5.86
CA ASN A 61 10.29 -3.90 -4.63
C ASN A 61 9.99 -5.25 -3.95
N ARG A 62 8.87 -5.91 -4.29
CA ARG A 62 8.46 -7.20 -3.70
C ARG A 62 9.10 -8.40 -4.39
N SER A 63 9.45 -8.31 -5.68
CA SER A 63 10.11 -9.41 -6.39
C SER A 63 11.57 -9.62 -5.96
N GLY A 64 12.11 -8.77 -5.08
CA GLY A 64 13.43 -8.91 -4.47
C GLY A 64 13.44 -9.36 -3.01
N GLN A 65 12.30 -9.75 -2.40
CA GLN A 65 12.24 -10.11 -0.98
C GLN A 65 12.12 -11.65 -0.81
N PRO A 66 13.18 -12.35 -0.34
CA PRO A 66 13.11 -13.78 -0.04
C PRO A 66 12.27 -14.04 1.23
N SER A 67 11.59 -15.18 1.18
CA SER A 67 10.66 -15.74 2.18
C SER A 67 11.22 -15.87 3.59
#